data_AF-A0A7C0WQI4-F1
#
_entry.id   AF-A0A7C0WQI4-F1
#
_cell.length_a   1.000
_cell.length_b   1.000
_cell.length_c   1.000
_cell.angle_alpha   90.00
_cell.angle_beta   90.00
_cell.angle_gamma   90.00
#
_symmetry.space_group_name_H-M   'P 1'
#
loop_
_entity.id
_entity.type
_entity.pdbx_description
1 polymer ?
#
loop_
_entity_poly.entity_id
_entity_poly.type
_entity_poly.pdbx_seq_one_letter_code
_entity_poly.pdbx_strand_id
1 'polypeptide(L)' 'MTPRRIGILTGGGDCPGLNAVIRAVAKPAMNDYGAEVIGIED' A
#
# COMPACT_ATOMS: atom_id res chain seq x y z
N MET A 1 4.72 -0.75 21.55
CA MET A 1 5.46 -0.50 20.30
C MET A 1 4.44 -0.07 19.27
N THR A 2 4.59 1.10 18.66
CA THR A 2 3.63 1.61 17.67
C THR A 2 3.81 0.85 16.35
N PRO A 3 2.75 0.30 15.73
CA PRO A 3 2.88 -0.35 14.43
C PRO A 3 3.36 0.67 13.39
N ARG A 4 4.25 0.24 12.49
CA ARG A 4 4.65 1.05 11.33
C ARG A 4 3.42 1.25 10.44
N ARG A 5 3.23 2.45 9.92
CA ARG A 5 2.10 2.80 9.04
C ARG A 5 2.59 3.20 7.67
N ILE A 6 1.92 2.72 6.62
CA ILE A 6 2.21 3.03 5.22
C ILE A 6 0.92 3.54 4.58
N GLY A 7 0.96 4.74 4.01
CA GLY A 7 -0.11 5.28 3.15
C GLY A 7 0.22 5.03 1.68
N ILE A 8 -0.76 4.60 0.89
CA ILE A 8 -0.64 4.42 -0.55
C ILE A 8 -1.67 5.32 -1.24
N LEU A 9 -1.19 6.29 -2.02
CA LEU A 9 -1.99 7.13 -2.91
C LEU A 9 -1.54 6.87 -4.34
N THR A 10 -2.48 6.73 -5.26
CA THR A 10 -2.20 6.66 -6.69
C THR A 10 -2.66 7.95 -7.35
N GLY A 11 -1.72 8.77 -7.81
CA GLY A 11 -2.03 10.00 -8.55
C GLY A 11 -2.09 9.76 -10.06
N GLY A 12 -2.90 10.56 -10.77
CA GLY A 12 -3.06 10.48 -12.22
C GLY A 12 -4.12 9.47 -12.66
N GLY A 13 -4.08 9.07 -13.93
CA GLY A 13 -5.01 8.09 -14.50
C GLY A 13 -4.62 6.64 -14.17
N ASP A 14 -5.59 5.74 -14.20
CA ASP A 14 -5.36 4.31 -14.04
C ASP A 14 -4.48 3.75 -15.17
N CYS A 15 -3.64 2.77 -14.83
CA CYS A 15 -2.79 2.09 -15.78
C CYS A 15 -2.64 0.59 -15.45
N PRO A 16 -2.47 -0.27 -16.47
CA PRO A 16 -2.19 -1.68 -16.23
C PRO A 16 -0.98 -1.85 -15.32
N GLY A 17 -1.18 -2.54 -14.19
CA GLY A 17 -0.12 -2.83 -13.21
C GLY A 17 -0.20 -2.03 -11.92
N LEU A 18 -1.05 -1.00 -11.84
CA LEU A 18 -1.20 -0.20 -10.61
C LEU A 18 -1.60 -1.06 -9.41
N ASN A 19 -2.60 -1.93 -9.59
CA ASN A 19 -3.01 -2.91 -8.58
C ASN A 19 -1.89 -3.90 -8.20
N ALA A 20 -1.02 -4.26 -9.15
CA ALA A 20 0.11 -5.14 -8.88
C ALA A 20 1.15 -4.44 -7.99
N VAL A 21 1.42 -3.15 -8.24
CA VAL A 21 2.31 -2.32 -7.41
C VAL A 21 1.73 -2.14 -6.01
N ILE A 22 0.45 -1.79 -5.88
CA ILE A 22 -0.23 -1.68 -4.58
C ILE A 22 -0.07 -2.99 -3.81
N ARG A 23 -0.34 -4.13 -4.45
CA ARG A 23 -0.22 -5.45 -3.82
C ARG A 23 1.22 -5.82 -3.44
N ALA A 24 2.20 -5.47 -4.28
CA ALA A 24 3.61 -5.75 -4.03
C ALA A 24 4.13 -5.01 -2.79
N VAL A 25 3.56 -3.85 -2.47
CA VAL A 25 3.86 -3.09 -1.24
C VAL A 25 3.02 -3.60 -0.06
N ALA A 26 1.70 -3.65 -0.22
CA ALA A 26 0.78 -3.89 0.88
C ALA A 26 0.91 -5.29 1.49
N LYS A 27 1.05 -6.32 0.65
CA LYS A 27 1.07 -7.72 1.10
C LYS A 27 2.26 -8.04 2.03
N PRO A 28 3.52 -7.79 1.65
CA PRO A 28 4.64 -8.05 2.56
C PRO A 28 4.64 -7.09 3.76
N ALA A 29 4.22 -5.84 3.58
CA ALA A 29 4.12 -4.88 4.69
C ALA A 29 3.23 -5.41 5.83
N MET A 30 2.05 -5.95 5.49
CA MET A 30 1.14 -6.55 6.47
C MET A 30 1.65 -7.89 7.00
N ASN A 31 2.10 -8.79 6.11
CA ASN A 31 2.39 -10.18 6.47
C ASN A 31 3.75 -10.37 7.15
N ASP A 32 4.79 -9.70 6.64
CA ASP A 32 6.18 -9.98 7.01
C ASP A 32 6.74 -8.90 7.95
N TYR A 33 6.19 -7.67 7.89
CA TYR A 33 6.70 -6.51 8.62
C TYR A 33 5.75 -5.98 9.72
N GLY A 34 4.55 -6.55 9.84
CA GLY A 34 3.54 -6.16 10.83
C GLY A 34 3.11 -4.70 10.72
N ALA A 35 3.17 -4.13 9.51
CA ALA A 35 2.78 -2.76 9.23
C ALA A 35 1.28 -2.65 8.92
N GLU A 36 0.68 -1.55 9.37
CA GLU A 36 -0.66 -1.14 8.99
C GLU A 36 -0.59 -0.39 7.66
N VAL A 37 -1.42 -0.76 6.69
CA VAL A 37 -1.44 -0.18 5.34
C VAL A 37 -2.77 0.53 5.12
N ILE A 38 -2.71 1.78 4.68
CA ILE A 38 -3.86 2.66 4.46
C ILE A 38 -3.88 3.06 2.99
N GLY A 39 -4.97 2.76 2.29
CA GLY A 39 -5.24 3.35 0.97
C GLY A 39 -5.77 4.77 1.14
N ILE A 40 -5.23 5.71 0.37
CA ILE A 40 -5.66 7.11 0.36
C ILE A 40 -6.45 7.32 -0.93
N GLU A 41 -7.71 7.72 -0.78
CA GLU A 41 -8.58 8.15 -1.86
C GLU A 41 -8.56 9.68 -1.92
N ASP A 42 -8.50 10.23 -3.13
CA ASP A 42 -8.54 11.68 -3.43
C ASP A 42 -9.85 11.99 -4.18
#